data_AF-A0A4U8TGA9-F1
#
_entry.id   AF-A0A4U8TGA9-F1
#
_cell.length_a   1.000
_cell.length_b   1.000
_cell.length_c   1.000
_cell.angle_alpha   90.00
_cell.angle_beta   90.00
_cell.angle_gamma   90.00
#
_symmetry.space_group_name_H-M   'P 1'
#
loop_
_entity.id
_entity.type
_entity.pdbx_description
1 polymer ?
#
loop_
_entity_poly.entity_id
_entity_poly.type
_entity_poly.pdbx_seq_one_letter_code
_entity_poly.pdbx_strand_id
1 'polypeptide(L)'
;MDKNNTLRDRLRELGIKIVDLAKMLDISRPTLYKHIESYEANELDNIDSSYIALFNYITQNEYINAKNVFIYITQHILRLKEKDSQGKVAITGNAQKDAFITMLLESNRFDDVLGYFVSCYELLQKDTLSDESRAFLQPLIKLYESLGLKL
;
A
#
# COMPACT_ATOMS: atom_id res chain seq x y z
N MET A 1 31.51 6.04 -5.36
CA MET A 1 31.67 4.59 -5.61
C MET A 1 30.46 3.93 -5.01
N ASP A 2 29.39 3.81 -5.80
CA ASP A 2 28.12 3.29 -5.31
C ASP A 2 28.26 1.78 -5.13
N LYS A 3 28.28 1.36 -3.88
CA LYS A 3 28.16 -0.05 -3.52
C LYS A 3 26.72 -0.44 -3.86
N ASN A 4 26.53 -1.05 -5.02
CA ASN A 4 25.29 -1.77 -5.35
C ASN A 4 25.22 -2.98 -4.40
N ASN A 5 24.83 -2.74 -3.15
CA ASN A 5 24.64 -3.79 -2.17
C ASN A 5 23.36 -4.52 -2.59
N THR A 6 23.53 -5.79 -2.97
CA THR A 6 22.41 -6.67 -3.31
C THR A 6 21.47 -6.81 -2.10
N LEU A 7 20.23 -7.23 -2.33
CA LEU A 7 19.30 -7.48 -1.22
C LEU A 7 19.90 -8.49 -0.24
N ARG A 8 20.59 -9.50 -0.76
CA ARG A 8 21.32 -10.48 0.07
C ARG A 8 22.41 -9.84 0.94
N ASP A 9 23.15 -8.87 0.41
CA ASP A 9 24.15 -8.15 1.19
C ASP A 9 23.51 -7.32 2.31
N ARG A 10 22.41 -6.61 2.03
CA ARG A 10 21.68 -5.85 3.05
C ARG A 10 21.08 -6.75 4.12
N LEU A 11 20.50 -7.89 3.76
CA LEU A 11 20.01 -8.86 4.74
C LEU A 11 21.14 -9.35 5.66
N ARG A 12 22.32 -9.62 5.11
CA ARG A 12 23.50 -10.02 5.89
C ARG A 12 23.97 -8.91 6.83
N GLU A 13 24.02 -7.66 6.36
CA GLU A 13 24.37 -6.48 7.18
C GLU A 13 23.39 -6.27 8.34
N LEU A 14 22.10 -6.52 8.10
CA LEU A 14 21.05 -6.41 9.11
C LEU A 14 20.98 -7.63 10.05
N GLY A 15 21.78 -8.67 9.81
CA GLY A 15 21.76 -9.92 10.59
C GLY A 15 20.49 -10.76 10.37
N ILE A 16 19.77 -10.55 9.26
CA ILE A 16 18.55 -11.27 8.93
C ILE A 16 18.90 -12.49 8.08
N LYS A 17 18.59 -13.69 8.58
CA LYS A 17 18.76 -14.92 7.80
C LYS A 17 17.56 -15.10 6.87
N ILE A 18 17.82 -15.56 5.65
CA ILE A 18 16.76 -15.89 4.66
C ILE A 18 15.75 -16.90 5.22
N VAL A 19 16.20 -17.84 6.07
CA VAL A 19 15.31 -18.81 6.74
C VAL A 19 14.31 -18.12 7.65
N ASP A 20 14.74 -17.09 8.38
CA ASP A 20 13.89 -16.38 9.32
C ASP A 20 12.95 -15.45 8.56
N LEU A 21 13.43 -14.79 7.50
CA LEU A 21 12.60 -13.99 6.61
C LEU A 21 11.50 -14.82 5.92
N ALA A 22 11.82 -16.02 5.44
CA ALA A 22 10.83 -16.92 4.83
C ALA A 22 9.72 -17.31 5.81
N LYS A 23 10.09 -17.61 7.07
CA LYS A 23 9.13 -17.87 8.15
C LYS A 23 8.26 -16.65 8.45
N MET A 24 8.86 -15.46 8.50
CA MET A 24 8.12 -14.22 8.76
C MET A 24 7.11 -13.87 7.66
N LEU A 25 7.42 -14.19 6.40
CA LEU A 25 6.55 -13.92 5.24
C LEU A 25 5.52 -15.02 4.99
N ASP A 26 5.61 -16.13 5.72
CA ASP A 26 4.84 -17.36 5.54
C ASP A 26 4.93 -17.91 4.11
N ILE A 27 6.16 -18.05 3.60
CA ILE A 27 6.45 -18.64 2.29
C ILE A 27 7.60 -19.65 2.35
N SER A 28 7.66 -20.55 1.38
CA SER A 28 8.74 -21.52 1.30
C SER A 28 10.10 -20.84 1.03
N ARG A 29 11.19 -21.43 1.54
CA ARG A 29 12.55 -20.93 1.26
C ARG A 29 12.84 -20.90 -0.26
N PRO A 30 12.56 -21.95 -1.05
CA PRO A 30 12.74 -21.90 -2.51
C PRO A 30 11.99 -20.74 -3.16
N THR A 31 10.75 -20.47 -2.73
CA THR A 31 9.95 -19.34 -3.23
C THR A 31 10.63 -18.01 -2.93
N LEU A 32 11.09 -17.80 -1.69
CA LEU A 32 11.80 -16.58 -1.32
C LEU A 32 13.10 -16.41 -2.10
N TYR A 33 13.88 -17.49 -2.30
CA TYR A 33 15.09 -17.44 -3.14
C TYR A 33 14.78 -16.98 -4.56
N LYS A 34 13.74 -17.55 -5.18
CA LYS A 34 13.30 -17.17 -6.53
C LYS A 34 12.87 -15.70 -6.59
N HIS A 35 12.12 -15.22 -5.60
CA HIS A 35 11.71 -13.81 -5.55
C HIS A 35 12.90 -12.86 -5.38
N ILE A 36 13.89 -13.21 -4.55
CA ILE A 36 15.12 -12.41 -4.39
C ILE A 36 15.89 -12.36 -5.71
N GLU A 37 16.03 -13.49 -6.42
CA GLU A 37 16.72 -13.56 -7.72
C GLU A 37 16.02 -12.70 -8.76
N SER A 38 14.71 -12.86 -8.92
CA SER A 38 13.92 -12.05 -9.84
C SER A 38 13.97 -10.55 -9.49
N TYR A 39 13.97 -10.19 -8.20
CA TYR A 39 14.12 -8.81 -7.75
C TYR A 39 15.49 -8.22 -8.12
N GLU A 40 16.57 -8.95 -7.83
CA GLU A 40 17.94 -8.53 -8.16
C GLU A 40 18.20 -8.46 -9.67
N ALA A 41 17.48 -9.27 -10.47
CA ALA A 41 17.49 -9.23 -11.93
C ALA A 41 16.52 -8.19 -12.54
N ASN A 42 15.75 -7.47 -11.71
CA ASN A 42 14.71 -6.53 -12.12
C ASN A 42 13.56 -7.16 -12.95
N GLU A 43 13.31 -8.45 -12.77
CA GLU A 43 12.23 -9.24 -13.37
C GLU A 43 11.01 -9.30 -12.44
N LEU A 44 10.31 -8.18 -12.30
CA LEU A 44 9.34 -7.98 -11.21
C LEU A 44 7.94 -8.57 -11.47
N ASP A 45 7.63 -8.98 -12.70
CA ASP A 45 6.28 -9.37 -13.14
C ASP A 45 5.66 -10.52 -12.34
N ASN A 46 6.49 -11.38 -11.75
CA ASN A 46 6.07 -12.58 -11.02
C ASN A 46 6.23 -12.44 -9.50
N ILE A 47 6.45 -11.22 -8.99
CA ILE A 47 6.62 -10.95 -7.57
C ILE A 47 5.44 -10.11 -7.09
N ASP A 48 4.80 -10.55 -6.01
CA ASP A 48 3.76 -9.75 -5.36
C ASP A 48 4.31 -8.36 -4.96
N SER A 49 3.53 -7.32 -5.22
CA SER A 49 3.96 -5.93 -5.00
C SER A 49 4.35 -5.65 -3.55
N SER A 50 3.77 -6.36 -2.57
CA SER A 50 4.13 -6.24 -1.16
C SER A 50 5.55 -6.75 -0.88
N TYR A 51 5.99 -7.79 -1.58
CA TYR A 51 7.37 -8.30 -1.48
C TYR A 51 8.36 -7.36 -2.17
N ILE A 52 8.00 -6.79 -3.32
CA ILE A 52 8.81 -5.77 -4.00
C ILE A 52 9.01 -4.56 -3.06
N ALA A 53 7.93 -4.08 -2.44
CA ALA A 53 7.97 -2.95 -1.52
C ALA A 53 8.86 -3.23 -0.29
N LEU A 54 8.79 -4.43 0.27
CA LEU A 54 9.69 -4.87 1.35
C LEU A 54 11.15 -4.89 0.90
N PHE A 55 11.45 -5.44 -0.28
CA PHE A 55 12.81 -5.53 -0.78
C PHE A 55 13.40 -4.13 -1.04
N ASN A 56 12.62 -3.24 -1.66
CA ASN A 56 12.97 -1.83 -1.81
C ASN A 56 13.22 -1.18 -0.44
N TYR A 57 12.34 -1.40 0.54
CA TYR A 57 12.51 -0.88 1.88
C TYR A 57 13.84 -1.33 2.51
N ILE A 58 14.22 -2.60 2.35
CA ILE A 58 15.48 -3.13 2.87
C ILE A 58 16.71 -2.55 2.15
N THR A 59 16.63 -2.37 0.83
CA THR A 59 17.79 -1.95 0.02
C THR A 59 17.97 -0.43 -0.03
N GLN A 60 16.89 0.34 0.01
CA GLN A 60 16.94 1.79 -0.20
C GLN A 60 17.06 2.59 1.11
N ASN A 61 16.75 1.98 2.26
CA ASN A 61 16.89 2.65 3.55
C ASN A 61 18.23 2.26 4.21
N GLU A 62 19.11 3.24 4.38
CA GLU A 62 20.44 3.03 4.96
C GLU A 62 20.36 2.79 6.48
N TYR A 63 19.50 3.55 7.18
CA TYR A 63 19.41 3.62 8.65
C TYR A 63 18.32 2.74 9.25
N ILE A 64 18.22 1.49 8.80
CA ILE A 64 17.27 0.51 9.35
C ILE A 64 18.03 -0.62 10.06
N ASN A 65 17.34 -1.31 10.97
CA ASN A 65 17.82 -2.54 11.61
C ASN A 65 16.78 -3.66 11.44
N ALA A 66 17.11 -4.87 11.91
CA ALA A 66 16.21 -6.03 11.82
C ALA A 66 14.82 -5.80 12.44
N LYS A 67 14.73 -5.01 13.52
CA LYS A 67 13.45 -4.68 14.16
C LYS A 67 12.58 -3.81 13.24
N ASN A 68 13.17 -2.85 12.52
CA ASN A 68 12.45 -2.03 11.54
C ASN A 68 11.86 -2.90 10.41
N VAL A 69 12.61 -3.90 9.93
CA VAL A 69 12.14 -4.84 8.90
C VAL A 69 10.99 -5.71 9.42
N PHE A 70 11.11 -6.22 10.64
CA PHE A 70 10.05 -7.00 11.28
C PHE A 70 8.74 -6.21 11.43
N ILE A 71 8.83 -4.96 11.89
CA ILE A 71 7.68 -4.05 12.00
C ILE A 71 7.03 -3.85 10.63
N TYR A 72 7.83 -3.62 9.60
CA TYR A 72 7.34 -3.43 8.24
C TYR A 72 6.56 -4.65 7.74
N ILE A 73 7.12 -5.86 7.87
CA ILE A 73 6.46 -7.12 7.48
C ILE A 73 5.13 -7.28 8.22
N THR A 74 5.11 -7.00 9.53
CA THR A 74 3.90 -7.14 10.35
C THR A 74 2.81 -6.16 9.89
N GLN A 75 3.17 -4.90 9.65
CA GLN A 75 2.21 -3.83 9.36
C GLN A 75 1.72 -3.84 7.91
N HIS A 76 2.57 -4.22 6.96
CA HIS A 76 2.31 -4.07 5.52
C HIS A 76 2.15 -5.39 4.77
N ILE A 77 2.48 -6.54 5.37
CA ILE A 77 2.33 -7.84 4.69
C ILE A 77 1.37 -8.72 5.48
N LEU A 78 1.67 -9.01 6.74
CA LEU A 78 0.85 -9.91 7.55
C LEU A 78 -0.52 -9.30 7.88
N ARG A 79 -0.57 -8.02 8.27
CA ARG A 79 -1.83 -7.32 8.53
C ARG A 79 -2.70 -7.18 7.27
N LEU A 80 -2.11 -7.14 6.07
CA LEU A 80 -2.87 -7.16 4.82
C LEU A 80 -3.42 -8.57 4.54
N LYS A 81 -2.59 -9.62 4.68
CA LYS A 81 -3.04 -11.02 4.56
C LYS A 81 -4.16 -11.39 5.55
N GLU A 82 -4.10 -10.91 6.79
CA GLU A 82 -5.16 -11.11 7.79
C GLU A 82 -6.46 -10.38 7.42
N LYS A 83 -6.36 -9.18 6.84
CA LYS A 83 -7.51 -8.41 6.34
C LYS A 83 -8.15 -9.02 5.10
N ASP A 84 -7.37 -9.65 4.23
CA ASP A 84 -7.87 -10.43 3.09
C ASP A 84 -8.58 -11.71 3.56
N SER A 85 -8.06 -12.36 4.61
CA SER A 85 -8.66 -13.55 5.22
C SER A 85 -9.97 -13.25 5.98
N GLN A 86 -10.16 -12.01 6.42
CA GLN A 86 -11.36 -11.53 7.13
C GLN A 86 -12.27 -10.64 6.26
N GLY A 87 -12.00 -10.55 4.94
CA GLY A 87 -12.88 -9.92 3.95
C GLY A 87 -13.01 -8.39 4.02
N LYS A 88 -12.08 -7.65 4.66
CA LYS A 88 -12.06 -6.18 4.65
C LYS A 88 -10.64 -5.59 4.65
N VAL A 89 -10.10 -5.45 3.44
CA VAL A 89 -9.70 -4.21 2.74
C VAL A 89 -8.53 -4.60 1.84
N ALA A 90 -8.87 -5.10 0.66
CA ALA A 90 -7.99 -5.03 -0.48
C ALA A 90 -7.78 -3.54 -0.77
N ILE A 91 -6.54 -3.09 -0.65
CA ILE A 91 -6.12 -1.86 -1.33
C ILE A 91 -6.30 -2.18 -2.82
N THR A 92 -7.42 -1.69 -3.34
CA THR A 92 -7.97 -2.01 -4.66
C THR A 92 -6.89 -1.75 -5.70
N GLY A 93 -6.66 -2.64 -6.68
CA GLY A 93 -5.59 -2.54 -7.70
C GLY A 93 -5.63 -1.31 -8.62
N ASN A 94 -5.61 -0.11 -8.04
CA ASN A 94 -5.64 1.20 -8.66
C ASN A 94 -4.58 2.04 -7.94
N ALA A 95 -3.40 2.14 -8.56
CA ALA A 95 -2.23 2.83 -8.00
C ALA A 95 -2.50 4.28 -7.56
N GLN A 96 -3.49 4.97 -8.16
CA GLN A 96 -3.87 6.32 -7.76
C GLN A 96 -4.65 6.34 -6.45
N LYS A 97 -5.52 5.34 -6.23
CA LYS A 97 -6.22 5.17 -4.94
C LYS A 97 -5.22 4.87 -3.83
N ASP A 98 -4.23 4.04 -4.12
CA ASP A 98 -3.24 3.59 -3.14
C ASP A 98 -2.35 4.76 -2.71
N ALA A 99 -1.86 5.53 -3.69
CA ALA A 99 -1.11 6.76 -3.44
C ALA A 99 -1.92 7.79 -2.64
N PHE A 100 -3.21 7.94 -2.96
CA PHE A 100 -4.09 8.86 -2.24
C PHE A 100 -4.34 8.41 -0.80
N ILE A 101 -4.58 7.12 -0.56
CA ILE A 101 -4.76 6.57 0.79
C ILE A 101 -3.49 6.77 1.62
N THR A 102 -2.31 6.49 1.07
CA THR A 102 -1.03 6.74 1.76
C THR A 102 -0.88 8.22 2.11
N MET A 103 -1.18 9.13 1.18
CA MET A 103 -1.11 10.57 1.41
C MET A 103 -2.07 11.04 2.54
N LEU A 104 -3.28 10.48 2.62
CA LEU A 104 -4.24 10.80 3.69
C LEU A 104 -3.78 10.31 5.07
N LEU A 105 -2.99 9.23 5.13
CA LEU A 105 -2.44 8.73 6.39
C LEU A 105 -1.26 9.57 6.89
N GLU A 106 -0.55 10.25 5.98
CA GLU A 106 0.65 11.04 6.28
C GLU A 106 0.35 12.54 6.47
N SER A 107 -0.80 13.02 6.00
CA SER A 107 -1.18 14.44 6.03
C SER A 107 -2.62 14.65 6.48
N ASN A 108 -2.82 15.60 7.39
CA ASN A 108 -4.13 16.06 7.84
C ASN A 108 -4.76 17.14 6.93
N ARG A 109 -4.10 17.49 5.81
CA ARG A 109 -4.53 18.59 4.93
C ARG A 109 -5.94 18.40 4.38
N PHE A 110 -6.43 17.17 4.31
CA PHE A 110 -7.73 16.81 3.76
C PHE A 110 -8.74 16.35 4.81
N ASP A 111 -8.40 16.28 6.10
CA ASP A 111 -9.27 15.71 7.14
C ASP A 111 -10.64 16.39 7.18
N ASP A 112 -10.66 17.71 7.07
CA ASP A 112 -11.88 18.52 7.08
C ASP A 112 -12.80 18.23 5.89
N VAL A 113 -12.26 17.78 4.76
CA VAL A 113 -13.04 17.44 3.55
C VAL A 113 -13.37 15.95 3.46
N LEU A 114 -12.71 15.08 4.23
CA LEU A 114 -13.03 13.65 4.25
C LEU A 114 -14.46 13.40 4.72
N GLY A 115 -14.91 14.11 5.76
CA GLY A 115 -16.29 14.00 6.25
C GLY A 115 -17.33 14.39 5.20
N TYR A 116 -17.01 15.40 4.37
CA TYR A 116 -17.85 15.78 3.24
C TYR A 116 -17.93 14.68 2.19
N PHE A 117 -16.79 14.08 1.79
CA PHE A 117 -16.78 12.99 0.81
C PHE A 117 -17.51 11.74 1.29
N VAL A 118 -17.39 11.39 2.57
CA VAL A 118 -18.16 10.28 3.17
C VAL A 118 -19.65 10.55 3.09
N SER A 119 -20.08 11.76 3.48
CA SER A 119 -21.50 12.15 3.43
C SER A 119 -22.04 12.16 1.99
N CYS A 120 -21.24 12.61 1.03
CA CYS A 120 -21.61 12.55 -0.38
C CYS A 120 -21.77 11.10 -0.86
N TYR A 121 -20.84 10.22 -0.50
CA TYR A 121 -20.91 8.81 -0.87
C TYR A 121 -22.19 8.16 -0.34
N GLU A 122 -22.55 8.39 0.92
CA GLU A 122 -23.79 7.88 1.51
C GLU A 122 -25.05 8.39 0.82
N LEU A 123 -25.05 9.67 0.41
CA LEU A 123 -26.17 10.25 -0.33
C LEU A 123 -26.29 9.65 -1.74
N LEU A 124 -25.17 9.42 -2.43
CA LEU A 124 -25.16 8.84 -3.78
C LEU A 124 -25.63 7.37 -3.81
N GLN A 125 -25.66 6.68 -2.67
CA GLN A 125 -26.24 5.33 -2.56
C GLN A 125 -27.76 5.32 -2.40
N LYS A 126 -28.41 6.48 -2.18
CA LYS A 126 -29.85 6.56 -1.96
C LYS A 126 -30.58 6.72 -3.30
N ASP A 127 -31.62 5.92 -3.52
CA ASP A 127 -32.46 6.00 -4.72
C ASP A 127 -33.27 7.32 -4.80
N THR A 128 -33.55 7.94 -3.65
CA THR A 128 -34.28 9.21 -3.56
C THR A 128 -33.54 10.23 -2.71
N LEU A 129 -33.26 11.39 -3.30
CA LEU A 129 -32.57 12.51 -2.67
C LEU A 129 -33.56 13.64 -2.36
N SER A 130 -33.50 14.18 -1.14
CA SER A 130 -34.20 15.43 -0.80
C SER A 130 -33.55 16.64 -1.47
N ASP A 131 -34.27 17.76 -1.56
CA ASP A 131 -33.73 19.00 -2.13
C ASP A 131 -32.52 19.52 -1.35
N GLU A 132 -32.51 19.33 -0.03
CA GLU A 132 -31.36 19.62 0.82
C GLU A 132 -30.16 18.72 0.51
N SER A 133 -30.40 17.43 0.25
CA SER A 133 -29.35 16.49 -0.14
C SER A 133 -28.75 16.84 -1.52
N ARG A 134 -29.61 17.28 -2.46
CA ARG A 134 -29.16 17.76 -3.77
C ARG A 134 -28.33 19.04 -3.65
N ALA A 135 -28.74 19.97 -2.78
CA ALA A 135 -27.98 21.18 -2.51
C ALA A 135 -26.60 20.86 -1.89
N PHE A 136 -26.54 19.87 -0.99
CA PHE A 136 -25.29 19.40 -0.38
C PHE A 136 -24.31 18.79 -1.40
N LEU A 137 -24.82 18.11 -2.43
CA LEU A 137 -24.00 17.52 -3.50
C LEU A 137 -23.52 18.54 -4.55
N GLN A 138 -24.05 19.77 -4.58
CA GLN A 138 -23.70 20.77 -5.59
C GLN A 138 -22.20 21.07 -5.73
N PRO A 139 -21.41 21.22 -4.64
CA PRO A 139 -19.97 21.43 -4.75
C PRO A 139 -19.27 20.25 -5.45
N LEU A 140 -19.68 19.01 -5.16
CA LEU A 140 -19.14 17.81 -5.80
C LEU A 140 -19.52 17.73 -7.29
N ILE A 141 -20.77 18.07 -7.64
CA ILE A 141 -21.23 18.09 -9.04
C ILE A 141 -20.40 19.10 -9.84
N LYS A 142 -20.22 20.32 -9.33
CA LYS A 142 -19.38 21.35 -9.98
C LYS A 142 -17.93 20.92 -10.14
N LEU A 143 -17.39 20.19 -9.16
CA LEU A 143 -16.05 19.64 -9.24
C LEU A 143 -15.94 18.63 -10.39
N TYR A 144 -16.88 17.69 -10.51
CA TYR A 144 -16.91 16.71 -11.60
C TYR A 144 -17.04 17.40 -12.97
N GLU A 145 -17.95 18.37 -13.08
CA GLU A 145 -18.13 19.16 -14.31
C GLU A 145 -16.85 19.91 -14.71
N SER A 146 -16.14 20.52 -13.76
CA SER A 146 -14.87 21.22 -14.03
C SER A 146 -13.75 20.29 -14.52
N LEU A 147 -13.85 19.00 -14.18
CA LEU A 147 -12.92 17.96 -14.60
C LEU A 147 -13.39 17.24 -15.89
N GLY A 148 -14.53 17.65 -16.46
CA GLY A 148 -15.13 17.02 -17.64
C GLY A 148 -15.74 15.65 -17.37
N LEU A 149 -16.05 15.34 -16.10
CA LEU A 149 -16.60 14.08 -15.65
C LEU A 149 -18.11 14.22 -15.34
N LYS A 150 -18.84 13.11 -15.42
CA LYS A 150 -20.24 13.03 -14.98
C LYS A 150 -20.31 12.28 -13.66
N LEU A 151 -21.07 12.84 -12.73
CA LEU A 151 -21.39 12.24 -11.43
C LEU A 151 -22.54 11.21 -11.59
#